data_AF-A0A3N9NIT5-F1
#
_entry.id   AF-A0A3N9NIT5-F1
#
_cell.length_a   1.000
_cell.length_b   1.000
_cell.length_c   1.000
_cell.angle_alpha   90.00
_cell.angle_beta   90.00
_cell.angle_gamma   90.00
#
_symmetry.space_group_name_H-M   'P 1'
#
loop_
_entity.id
_entity.type
_entity.pdbx_description
1 polymer ?
#
loop_
_entity_poly.entity_id
_entity_poly.type
_entity_poly.pdbx_seq_one_letter_code
_entity_poly.pdbx_strand_id
1 'polypeptide(L)'
;MGTLVADSLRTILLFIARIKGVPQHIMDSHIDSLLKTVRLFDERDKLTSQLSQGMRKKLAIAAARVHSPKIVFLDEALNGIHLEERVLSLLKD
;
A
#
# COMPACT_ATOMS: atom_id res chain seq x y z
N MET A 1 -21.95 -8.92 1.40
CA MET A 1 -20.70 -8.24 1.01
C MET A 1 -19.85 -8.08 2.25
N GLY A 2 -18.90 -9.00 2.44
CA GLY A 2 -18.12 -9.12 3.67
C GLY A 2 -17.15 -7.94 3.83
N THR A 3 -17.14 -7.42 5.04
CA THR A 3 -16.38 -6.28 5.53
C THR A 3 -14.87 -6.41 5.26
N LEU A 4 -14.36 -5.76 4.21
CA LEU A 4 -12.92 -5.57 3.93
C LEU A 4 -12.20 -4.67 4.98
N VAL A 5 -12.80 -4.42 6.14
CA VAL A 5 -12.46 -3.27 7.03
C VAL A 5 -11.80 -3.69 8.36
N ALA A 6 -11.41 -4.94 8.54
CA ALA A 6 -10.74 -5.38 9.78
C ALA A 6 -9.59 -6.37 9.53
N ASP A 7 -8.84 -6.18 8.46
CA ASP A 7 -7.66 -7.00 8.18
C ASP A 7 -6.37 -6.20 8.32
N SER A 8 -5.26 -6.93 8.47
CA SER A 8 -3.94 -6.34 8.57
C SER A 8 -3.54 -5.63 7.28
N LEU A 9 -2.65 -4.63 7.38
CA LEU A 9 -2.09 -3.94 6.21
C LEU A 9 -1.44 -4.94 5.23
N ARG A 10 -0.71 -5.93 5.77
CA ARG A 10 -0.08 -6.99 4.99
C ARG A 10 -1.12 -7.83 4.25
N THR A 11 -2.16 -8.29 4.94
CA THR A 11 -3.23 -9.10 4.34
C THR A 11 -3.89 -8.38 3.18
N ILE A 12 -4.17 -7.09 3.33
CA ILE A 12 -4.80 -6.27 2.28
C ILE A 12 -3.90 -6.15 1.06
N LEU A 13 -2.61 -5.87 1.25
CA LEU A 13 -1.69 -5.78 0.12
C LEU A 13 -1.51 -7.12 -0.59
N LEU A 14 -1.43 -8.23 0.14
CA LEU A 14 -1.40 -9.58 -0.43
C LEU A 14 -2.66 -9.88 -1.26
N PHE A 15 -3.83 -9.50 -0.74
CA PHE A 15 -5.10 -9.68 -1.43
C PHE A 15 -5.13 -8.91 -2.76
N ILE A 16 -4.75 -7.63 -2.73
CA ILE A 16 -4.69 -6.79 -3.94
C ILE A 16 -3.64 -7.33 -4.92
N ALA A 17 -2.47 -7.73 -4.43
CA ALA A 17 -1.40 -8.32 -5.25
C ALA A 17 -1.87 -9.57 -6.01
N ARG A 18 -2.60 -10.47 -5.33
CA ARG A 18 -3.21 -11.66 -5.95
C ARG A 18 -4.21 -11.29 -7.03
N ILE A 19 -5.12 -10.36 -6.75
CA ILE A 19 -6.10 -9.87 -7.74
C ILE A 19 -5.41 -9.28 -8.97
N LYS A 20 -4.29 -8.58 -8.76
CA LYS A 20 -3.54 -7.92 -9.82
C LYS A 20 -2.50 -8.82 -10.51
N GLY A 21 -2.44 -10.12 -10.16
CA GLY A 21 -1.60 -11.10 -10.86
C GLY A 21 -0.11 -11.04 -10.49
N VAL A 22 0.25 -10.54 -9.31
CA VAL A 22 1.64 -10.57 -8.83
C VAL A 22 2.08 -12.02 -8.63
N PRO A 23 3.24 -12.46 -9.20
CA PRO A 23 3.70 -13.83 -9.07
C PRO A 23 3.93 -14.24 -7.60
N GLN A 24 3.42 -15.42 -7.22
CA GLN A 24 3.45 -15.87 -5.83
C GLN A 24 4.87 -15.96 -5.25
N HIS A 25 5.86 -16.35 -6.05
CA HIS A 25 7.24 -16.52 -5.61
C HIS A 25 7.96 -15.21 -5.23
N ILE A 26 7.47 -14.05 -5.69
CA ILE A 26 8.01 -12.74 -5.29
C ILE A 26 7.14 -12.01 -4.26
N MET A 27 5.89 -12.44 -4.09
CA MET A 27 4.84 -11.64 -3.47
C MET A 27 5.17 -11.19 -2.05
N ASP A 28 5.61 -12.10 -1.18
CA ASP A 28 5.95 -11.75 0.20
C ASP A 28 7.07 -10.70 0.27
N SER A 29 8.15 -10.91 -0.48
CA SER A 29 9.29 -9.99 -0.54
C SER A 29 8.90 -8.63 -1.13
N HIS A 30 7.99 -8.63 -2.12
CA HIS A 30 7.50 -7.43 -2.77
C HIS A 30 6.62 -6.60 -1.83
N ILE A 31 5.69 -7.24 -1.11
CA ILE A 31 4.84 -6.58 -0.10
C ILE A 31 5.69 -5.98 1.01
N ASP A 32 6.66 -6.73 1.54
CA ASP A 32 7.56 -6.23 2.57
C ASP A 32 8.38 -5.02 2.09
N SER A 33 8.85 -5.04 0.85
CA SER A 33 9.58 -3.92 0.23
C SER A 33 8.70 -2.67 0.06
N LEU A 34 7.45 -2.83 -0.37
CA LEU A 34 6.49 -1.74 -0.47
C LEU A 34 6.19 -1.13 0.89
N LEU A 35 5.90 -1.97 1.89
CA LEU A 35 5.63 -1.52 3.25
C LEU A 35 6.82 -0.78 3.86
N LYS A 36 8.05 -1.23 3.60
CA LYS A 36 9.28 -0.52 4.00
C LYS A 36 9.39 0.83 3.30
N THR A 37 9.08 0.89 2.01
CA THR A 37 9.13 2.13 1.22
C THR A 37 8.15 3.17 1.74
N VAL A 38 6.95 2.74 2.15
CA VAL A 38 5.95 3.64 2.74
C VAL A 38 6.06 3.83 4.26
N ARG A 39 7.10 3.26 4.90
CA ARG A 39 7.33 3.28 6.36
C ARG A 39 6.15 2.73 7.19
N LEU A 40 5.54 1.64 6.72
CA LEU A 40 4.47 0.92 7.41
C LEU A 40 4.84 -0.54 7.76
N PHE A 41 6.10 -0.94 7.58
CA PHE A 41 6.54 -2.32 7.80
C PHE A 41 6.39 -2.79 9.25
N ASP A 42 6.69 -1.93 10.22
CA ASP A 42 6.55 -2.27 11.64
C ASP A 42 5.07 -2.32 12.08
N GLU A 43 4.21 -1.63 11.35
CA GLU A 43 2.76 -1.57 11.57
C GLU A 43 1.99 -2.56 10.66
N ARG A 44 2.70 -3.48 9.98
CA ARG A 44 2.11 -4.33 8.93
C ARG A 44 0.97 -5.24 9.41
N ASP A 45 0.98 -5.59 10.69
CA ASP A 45 0.00 -6.45 11.34
C ASP A 45 -1.16 -5.66 11.99
N LYS A 46 -1.09 -4.32 11.94
CA LYS A 46 -2.12 -3.42 12.45
C LYS A 46 -3.40 -3.49 11.62
N LEU A 47 -4.56 -3.30 12.25
CA LEU A 47 -5.82 -3.25 11.53
C LEU A 47 -5.98 -1.92 10.80
N THR A 48 -6.61 -1.92 9.63
CA THR A 48 -6.87 -0.69 8.87
C THR A 48 -7.73 0.33 9.60
N SER A 49 -8.61 -0.13 10.48
CA SER A 49 -9.42 0.72 11.36
C SER A 49 -8.59 1.56 12.33
N GLN A 50 -7.35 1.16 12.63
CA GLN A 50 -6.46 1.83 13.58
C GLN A 50 -5.49 2.82 12.89
N LEU A 51 -5.60 2.99 11.57
CA LEU A 51 -4.70 3.85 10.82
C LEU A 51 -5.03 5.33 11.00
N SER A 52 -4.00 6.18 11.04
CA SER A 52 -4.19 7.61 10.83
C SER A 52 -4.55 7.88 9.36
N GLN A 53 -5.04 9.08 9.06
CA GLN A 53 -5.31 9.48 7.68
C GLN A 53 -4.04 9.37 6.80
N GLY A 54 -2.90 9.82 7.30
CA GLY A 54 -1.61 9.72 6.60
C GLY A 54 -1.18 8.28 6.34
N MET A 55 -1.37 7.37 7.31
CA MET A 55 -1.08 5.95 7.12
C MET A 55 -2.02 5.32 6.08
N ARG A 56 -3.32 5.68 6.06
CA ARG A 56 -4.26 5.23 5.02
C ARG A 56 -3.82 5.69 3.63
N LYS A 57 -3.38 6.94 3.47
CA LYS A 57 -2.87 7.44 2.18
C LYS A 57 -1.60 6.71 1.74
N LYS A 58 -0.66 6.49 2.66
CA LYS A 58 0.56 5.68 2.42
C LYS A 58 0.24 4.25 1.98
N LEU A 59 -0.71 3.59 2.65
CA LEU A 59 -1.19 2.26 2.26
C LEU A 59 -1.84 2.28 0.86
N ALA A 60 -2.65 3.29 0.55
CA ALA A 60 -3.27 3.45 -0.76
C ALA A 60 -2.23 3.57 -1.88
N ILE A 61 -1.14 4.31 -1.65
CA ILE A 61 -0.02 4.43 -2.61
C ILE A 61 0.67 3.07 -2.80
N ALA A 62 0.96 2.34 -1.71
CA ALA A 62 1.53 1.00 -1.80
C ALA A 62 0.62 0.03 -2.59
N ALA A 63 -0.69 0.07 -2.31
CA ALA A 63 -1.68 -0.74 -3.01
C ALA A 63 -1.79 -0.38 -4.50
N ALA A 64 -1.73 0.90 -4.84
CA ALA A 64 -1.73 1.35 -6.23
C ALA A 64 -0.50 0.83 -7.01
N ARG A 65 0.66 0.77 -6.36
CA ARG A 65 1.93 0.34 -6.97
C ARG A 65 2.17 -1.18 -6.92
N VAL A 66 1.35 -1.95 -6.22
CA VAL A 66 1.60 -3.37 -5.88
C VAL A 66 1.84 -4.31 -7.07
N HIS A 67 1.40 -3.93 -8.26
CA HIS A 67 1.52 -4.72 -9.49
C HIS A 67 2.38 -4.01 -10.55
N SER A 68 3.19 -3.06 -10.10
CA SER A 68 4.09 -2.25 -10.91
C SER A 68 3.44 -1.65 -12.16
N PRO A 69 2.29 -0.95 -12.06
CA PRO A 69 1.67 -0.31 -13.21
C PRO A 69 2.56 0.79 -13.79
N LYS A 70 2.39 1.07 -15.09
CA LYS A 70 3.04 2.19 -15.80
C LYS A 70 2.42 3.55 -15.49
N ILE A 71 1.15 3.59 -15.09
CA ILE A 71 0.40 4.81 -14.82
C ILE A 71 -0.44 4.57 -13.57
N VAL A 72 -0.42 5.53 -12.65
CA VAL A 72 -1.25 5.55 -11.45
C VAL A 72 -2.11 6.80 -11.47
N PHE A 73 -3.43 6.63 -11.40
CA PHE A 73 -4.37 7.75 -11.20
C PHE A 73 -4.59 7.96 -9.70
N LEU A 74 -4.38 9.19 -9.25
CA LEU A 74 -4.55 9.59 -7.85
C LEU A 74 -5.49 10.77 -7.80
N ASP A 75 -6.66 10.58 -7.20
CA ASP A 75 -7.55 11.68 -6.86
C ASP A 75 -7.40 12.03 -5.39
N GLU A 76 -7.16 13.31 -5.08
CA GLU A 76 -6.96 13.87 -3.74
C GLU A 76 -5.92 13.18 -2.82
N ALA A 77 -5.10 12.28 -3.37
CA ALA A 77 -4.18 11.43 -2.59
C ALA A 77 -3.08 12.23 -1.87
N LEU A 78 -2.78 13.44 -2.33
CA LEU A 78 -1.72 14.30 -1.79
C LEU A 78 -2.25 15.51 -1.01
N ASN A 79 -3.57 15.77 -1.04
CA ASN A 79 -4.14 16.97 -0.41
C ASN A 79 -3.98 16.93 1.12
N GLY A 80 -3.53 18.04 1.71
CA GLY A 80 -3.52 18.27 3.16
C GLY A 80 -2.54 17.40 3.99
N ILE A 81 -1.61 16.68 3.35
CA ILE A 81 -0.63 15.82 4.04
C ILE A 81 0.75 15.95 3.42
N HIS A 82 1.78 16.11 4.25
CA HIS A 82 3.18 16.02 3.82
C HIS A 82 3.60 14.55 3.71
N LEU A 83 3.72 14.04 2.49
CA LEU A 83 4.33 12.74 2.24
C LEU A 83 5.84 12.88 2.05
N GLU A 84 6.58 11.92 2.56
CA GLU A 84 8.04 11.86 2.43
C GLU A 84 8.42 11.54 0.97
N GLU A 85 9.55 12.07 0.51
CA GLU A 85 10.03 11.89 -0.87
C GLU A 85 10.14 10.41 -1.29
N ARG A 86 10.56 9.54 -0.38
CA ARG A 86 10.64 8.09 -0.62
C ARG A 86 9.29 7.42 -0.89
N VAL A 87 8.19 7.97 -0.35
CA VAL A 87 6.84 7.48 -0.68
C VAL A 87 6.46 7.93 -2.09
N LEU A 88 6.79 9.19 -2.42
CA LEU A 88 6.50 9.77 -3.73
C LEU A 88 7.32 9.12 -4.86
N SER A 89 8.50 8.56 -4.56
CA SER A 89 9.30 7.86 -5.58
C SER A 89 8.55 6.66 -6.17
N LEU A 90 7.62 6.04 -5.44
CA LEU A 90 6.77 4.96 -5.98
C LEU A 90 5.87 5.39 -7.15
N LEU A 91 5.71 6.70 -7.36
CA LEU A 91 4.85 7.30 -8.37
C LEU A 91 5.63 7.93 -9.54
N LYS A 92 6.96 7.99 -9.44
CA LYS A 92 7.82 8.73 -10.38
C LYS A 92 8.50 7.84 -11.43
N ASP A 93 8.24 6.53 -11.41
CA ASP A 93 8.83 5.53 -12.30
C ASP A 93 7.89 5.13 -13.45
#